data_AF-A0A8J2A9T2-F1
#
_entry.id   AF-A0A8J2A9T2-F1
#
_cell.length_a   1.000
_cell.length_b   1.000
_cell.length_c   1.000
_cell.angle_alpha   90.00
_cell.angle_beta   90.00
_cell.angle_gamma   90.00
#
_symmetry.space_group_name_H-M   'P 1'
#
loop_
_entity.id
_entity.type
_entity.pdbx_description
1 polymer ?
#
loop_
_entity_poly.entity_id
_entity_poly.type
_entity_poly.pdbx_seq_one_letter_code
_entity_poly.pdbx_strand_id
1 'polypeptide(L)'
;MSPLVRRTLILLSGALCASARLLAVQEPPACANISCSPLQCPAGFEEKQEPGTCCPVCFNPNIKLESQPAGATGEHGGAESTFCKSTWCFPTLCPSEDKITAPTTENGQCCPVCDV
;
A
#
# COMPACT_ATOMS: atom_id res chain seq x y z
N MET A 1 -57.45 -28.07 39.02
CA MET A 1 -56.76 -27.08 39.88
C MET A 1 -55.70 -26.37 39.06
N SER A 2 -55.87 -25.07 38.80
CA SER A 2 -54.73 -24.15 38.63
C SER A 2 -54.21 -23.79 40.02
N PRO A 3 -52.93 -23.41 40.16
CA PRO A 3 -52.67 -21.97 40.16
C PRO A 3 -51.32 -21.54 39.53
N LEU A 4 -51.41 -20.38 38.86
CA LEU A 4 -50.56 -19.21 39.00
C LEU A 4 -49.01 -19.30 38.89
N VAL A 5 -48.52 -18.54 37.89
CA VAL A 5 -47.54 -17.43 38.02
C VAL A 5 -46.09 -17.81 38.34
N ARG A 6 -45.18 -17.56 37.40
CA ARG A 6 -44.34 -16.34 37.43
C ARG A 6 -43.57 -16.13 36.13
N ARG A 7 -43.91 -15.00 35.51
CA ARG A 7 -43.23 -14.27 34.43
C ARG A 7 -41.70 -14.30 34.53
N THR A 8 -41.04 -14.69 33.44
CA THR A 8 -39.76 -14.07 33.04
C THR A 8 -39.69 -14.00 31.51
N LEU A 9 -40.21 -12.92 30.94
CA LEU A 9 -39.83 -12.50 29.58
C LEU A 9 -38.36 -12.05 29.65
N ILE A 10 -37.46 -12.82 29.04
CA ILE A 10 -36.12 -12.34 28.69
C ILE A 10 -36.18 -11.95 27.22
N LEU A 11 -36.37 -10.66 26.97
CA LEU A 11 -36.19 -10.03 25.67
C LEU A 11 -34.71 -10.11 25.30
N LEU A 12 -34.33 -11.12 24.51
CA LEU A 12 -33.04 -11.14 23.83
C LEU A 12 -33.10 -10.16 22.66
N SER A 13 -32.81 -8.90 22.95
CA SER A 13 -32.47 -7.90 21.95
C SER A 13 -31.15 -8.29 21.27
N GLY A 14 -31.26 -9.04 20.18
CA GLY A 14 -30.15 -9.33 19.28
C GLY A 14 -29.74 -8.07 18.52
N ALA A 15 -28.86 -7.26 19.09
CA ALA A 15 -28.14 -6.23 18.36
C ALA A 15 -27.12 -6.91 17.45
N LEU A 16 -27.51 -7.15 16.19
CA LEU A 16 -26.62 -7.56 15.12
C LEU A 16 -25.73 -6.37 14.77
N CYS A 17 -24.64 -6.17 15.51
CA CYS A 17 -23.56 -5.27 15.10
C CYS A 17 -22.89 -5.85 13.85
N ALA A 18 -23.35 -5.45 12.68
CA ALA A 18 -22.65 -5.66 11.43
C ALA A 18 -21.35 -4.83 11.47
N SER A 19 -20.23 -5.47 11.84
CA SER A 19 -18.90 -4.86 11.71
C SER A 19 -18.55 -4.76 10.23
N ALA A 20 -18.88 -3.63 9.61
CA ALA A 20 -18.24 -3.23 8.36
C ALA A 20 -16.74 -3.07 8.65
N ARG A 21 -15.93 -4.04 8.21
CA ARG A 21 -14.48 -3.86 8.15
C ARG A 21 -14.21 -2.84 7.06
N LEU A 22 -14.05 -1.57 7.44
CA LEU A 22 -13.35 -0.62 6.59
C LEU A 22 -11.96 -1.21 6.34
N LEU A 23 -11.67 -1.54 5.09
CA LEU A 23 -10.29 -1.66 4.63
C LEU A 23 -9.73 -0.24 4.61
N ALA A 24 -9.38 0.27 5.79
CA ALA A 24 -8.52 1.43 5.87
C ALA A 24 -7.23 1.03 5.13
N VAL A 25 -6.89 1.75 4.06
CA VAL A 25 -5.57 1.69 3.45
C VAL A 25 -4.60 1.95 4.60
N GLN A 26 -3.91 0.92 5.07
CA GLN A 26 -2.92 1.09 6.12
C GLN A 26 -1.78 1.90 5.52
N GLU A 27 -1.60 3.12 6.01
CA GLU A 27 -0.39 3.88 5.73
C GLU A 27 0.83 3.07 6.17
N PRO A 28 1.89 3.01 5.35
CA PRO A 28 3.14 2.39 5.75
C PRO A 28 3.66 2.97 7.07
N PRO A 29 4.31 2.18 7.94
CA PRO A 29 4.90 2.69 9.17
C PRO A 29 5.92 3.81 8.93
N ALA A 30 6.53 3.85 7.74
CA ALA A 30 7.39 4.95 7.30
C ALA A 30 6.68 6.32 7.21
N CYS A 31 5.35 6.34 7.12
CA CYS A 31 4.55 7.56 6.98
C CYS A 31 4.13 8.17 8.33
N ALA A 32 4.38 7.50 9.47
CA ALA A 32 3.84 7.88 10.78
C ALA A 32 4.16 9.31 11.25
N ASN A 33 5.22 9.93 10.73
CA ASN A 33 5.63 11.30 11.07
C ASN A 33 5.64 12.24 9.86
N ILE A 34 4.96 11.89 8.77
CA ILE A 34 4.88 12.69 7.55
C ILE A 34 3.55 13.44 7.54
N SER A 35 3.61 14.77 7.45
CA SER A 35 2.44 15.62 7.22
C SER A 35 2.42 16.06 5.77
N CYS A 36 1.36 15.69 5.04
CA CYS A 36 1.18 16.10 3.66
C CYS A 36 0.63 17.53 3.57
N SER A 37 1.16 18.32 2.65
CA SER A 37 0.60 19.63 2.32
C SER A 37 -0.73 19.44 1.58
N PRO A 38 -1.72 20.34 1.75
CA PRO A 38 -2.92 20.33 0.91
C PRO A 38 -2.55 20.42 -0.57
N LEU A 39 -3.21 19.60 -1.39
CA LEU A 39 -2.96 19.47 -2.81
C LEU A 39 -4.05 20.20 -3.60
N GLN A 40 -3.66 20.96 -4.62
CA GLN A 40 -4.61 21.58 -5.55
C GLN A 40 -4.35 21.04 -6.96
N CYS A 41 -5.19 20.11 -7.41
CA CYS A 41 -4.97 19.47 -8.70
C CYS A 41 -5.45 20.33 -9.88
N PRO A 42 -4.64 20.44 -10.96
CA PRO A 42 -5.07 21.08 -12.20
C PRO A 42 -6.26 20.36 -12.84
N ALA A 43 -6.94 21.03 -13.78
CA ALA A 43 -8.07 20.45 -14.50
C ALA A 43 -7.69 19.12 -15.19
N GLY A 44 -8.56 18.11 -15.04
CA GLY A 44 -8.34 16.76 -15.57
C GLY A 44 -7.53 15.84 -14.65
N PHE A 45 -7.01 16.34 -13.54
CA PHE A 45 -6.37 15.54 -12.50
C PHE A 45 -7.23 15.46 -11.26
N GLU A 46 -7.20 14.31 -10.60
CA GLU A 46 -7.89 14.06 -9.35
C GLU A 46 -6.87 13.68 -8.27
N GLU A 47 -7.14 14.09 -7.04
CA GLU A 47 -6.30 13.71 -5.91
C GLU A 47 -6.48 12.22 -5.62
N LYS A 48 -5.38 11.47 -5.63
CA LYS A 48 -5.38 10.03 -5.38
C LYS A 48 -4.19 9.61 -4.51
N GLN A 49 -4.46 8.80 -3.50
CA GLN A 49 -3.43 8.14 -2.70
C GLN A 49 -3.37 6.65 -3.07
N GLU A 50 -2.20 6.18 -3.49
CA GLU A 50 -1.97 4.78 -3.82
C GLU A 50 -1.42 4.04 -2.59
N PRO A 51 -1.70 2.72 -2.46
CA PRO A 51 -1.12 1.93 -1.38
C PRO A 51 0.41 2.03 -1.39
N GLY A 52 1.01 2.29 -0.24
CA GLY A 52 2.47 2.45 -0.11
C GLY A 52 2.98 3.88 -0.25
N THR A 53 2.14 4.86 -0.64
CA THR A 53 2.54 6.28 -0.65
C THR A 53 2.05 7.01 0.60
N CYS A 54 2.91 7.84 1.17
CA CYS A 54 2.56 8.62 2.37
C CYS A 54 1.62 9.79 2.05
N CYS A 55 1.73 10.37 0.86
CA CYS A 55 0.90 11.50 0.45
C CYS A 55 0.12 11.19 -0.83
N PRO A 56 -1.04 11.84 -1.01
CA PRO A 56 -1.76 11.81 -2.27
C PRO A 56 -1.00 12.57 -3.36
N VAL A 57 -1.30 12.22 -4.61
CA VAL A 57 -0.77 12.86 -5.82
C VAL A 57 -1.91 13.24 -6.76
N CYS A 58 -1.65 14.17 -7.67
CA CYS A 58 -2.59 14.48 -8.75
C CYS A 58 -2.47 13.42 -9.84
N PHE A 59 -3.50 12.60 -10.01
CA PHE A 59 -3.55 11.52 -10.97
C PHE A 59 -4.52 11.84 -12.11
N ASN A 60 -4.12 11.59 -13.36
CA ASN A 60 -4.99 11.72 -14.52
C ASN A 60 -5.03 10.38 -15.28
N PRO A 61 -6.14 9.63 -15.21
CA PRO A 61 -6.25 8.33 -15.88
C PRO A 61 -6.29 8.43 -17.42
N ASN A 62 -6.50 9.64 -17.96
CA ASN A 62 -6.63 9.86 -19.40
C ASN A 62 -5.27 10.13 -20.07
N ILE A 63 -4.20 10.34 -19.29
CA ILE A 63 -2.84 10.43 -19.84
C ILE A 63 -2.37 9.03 -20.16
N LYS A 64 -2.23 8.75 -21.45
CA LYS A 64 -1.66 7.50 -21.96
C LYS A 64 -0.20 7.76 -22.29
N LEU A 65 0.69 6.94 -21.71
CA LEU A 65 2.09 6.94 -22.12
C LEU A 65 2.19 6.14 -23.41
N GLU A 66 2.62 6.79 -24.50
CA GLU A 66 2.81 6.16 -25.82
C GLU A 66 3.93 5.11 -25.81
N SER A 67 4.84 5.21 -24.84
CA SER A 67 5.88 4.22 -24.57
C SER A 67 6.09 4.06 -23.07
N GLN A 68 6.54 2.87 -22.68
CA GLN A 68 6.92 2.63 -21.31
C GLN A 68 8.19 3.42 -21.01
N PRO A 69 8.21 4.28 -19.98
CA PRO A 69 9.39 5.06 -19.65
C PRO A 69 10.52 4.10 -19.29
N ALA A 70 11.66 4.24 -19.96
CA ALA A 70 12.87 3.55 -19.55
C ALA A 70 13.30 4.12 -18.18
N GLY A 71 13.69 3.23 -17.26
CA GLY A 71 14.21 3.67 -15.97
C GLY A 71 15.54 4.42 -16.13
N ALA A 72 15.93 5.18 -15.10
CA ALA A 72 17.21 5.87 -15.13
C ALA A 72 18.36 4.86 -15.21
N THR A 73 19.27 5.05 -16.16
CA THR A 73 20.45 4.21 -16.41
C THR A 73 21.75 4.98 -16.15
N GLY A 74 22.87 4.29 -15.94
CA GLY A 74 24.19 4.89 -15.71
C GLY A 74 24.84 4.37 -14.43
N GLU A 75 25.95 4.99 -14.01
CA GLU A 75 26.73 4.58 -12.82
C GLU A 75 25.89 4.54 -11.53
N HIS A 76 24.91 5.43 -11.41
CA HIS A 76 23.94 5.47 -10.30
C HIS A 76 22.51 5.21 -10.76
N GLY A 77 22.34 4.78 -12.01
CA GLY A 77 21.05 4.34 -12.54
C GLY A 77 20.71 2.94 -12.07
N GLY A 78 19.45 2.54 -12.22
CA GLY A 78 19.03 1.18 -11.98
C GLY A 78 19.16 0.28 -13.20
N ALA A 79 18.87 -1.00 -12.98
CA ALA A 79 18.72 -2.02 -14.01
C ALA A 79 17.28 -2.56 -14.00
N GLU A 80 16.80 -3.08 -15.14
CA GLU A 80 15.51 -3.75 -15.17
C GLU A 80 15.52 -5.00 -14.27
N SER A 81 14.45 -5.21 -13.52
CA SER A 81 14.25 -6.41 -12.73
C SER A 81 14.09 -7.63 -13.64
N THR A 82 14.78 -8.72 -13.30
CA THR A 82 14.61 -10.02 -13.96
C THR A 82 13.36 -10.76 -13.49
N PHE A 83 12.76 -10.36 -12.37
CA PHE A 83 11.66 -11.07 -11.72
C PHE A 83 10.31 -10.36 -11.88
N CYS A 84 10.31 -9.02 -12.00
CA CYS A 84 9.10 -8.22 -12.10
C CYS A 84 9.12 -7.35 -13.34
N LYS A 85 8.12 -7.52 -14.21
CA LYS A 85 7.97 -6.73 -15.43
C LYS A 85 7.86 -5.24 -15.08
N SER A 86 8.54 -4.39 -15.87
CA SER A 86 8.45 -2.93 -15.74
C SER A 86 8.90 -2.39 -14.38
N THR A 87 9.77 -3.13 -13.68
CA THR A 87 10.36 -2.70 -12.42
C THR A 87 11.84 -2.40 -12.63
N TRP A 88 12.30 -1.26 -12.12
CA TRP A 88 13.70 -0.83 -12.23
C TRP A 88 14.35 -0.83 -10.85
N CYS A 89 15.42 -1.59 -10.69
CA CYS A 89 16.13 -1.79 -9.45
C CYS A 89 17.36 -0.89 -9.39
N PHE A 90 17.33 0.08 -8.49
CA PHE A 90 18.47 0.96 -8.22
C PHE A 90 19.47 0.30 -7.26
N PRO A 91 20.76 0.72 -7.30
CA PRO A 91 21.74 0.29 -6.32
C PRO A 91 21.27 0.52 -4.89
N THR A 92 21.37 -0.51 -4.05
CA THR A 92 20.94 -0.44 -2.65
C THR A 92 21.98 0.29 -1.79
N LEU A 93 21.53 1.19 -0.92
CA LEU A 93 22.39 1.89 0.05
C LEU A 93 22.52 1.09 1.37
N CYS A 94 22.72 -0.22 1.29
CA CYS A 94 22.83 -1.05 2.49
C CYS A 94 24.14 -0.73 3.24
N PRO A 95 24.17 -0.92 4.58
CA PRO A 95 25.37 -0.64 5.38
C PRO A 95 26.61 -1.43 4.94
N SER A 96 26.39 -2.62 4.36
CA SER A 96 27.44 -3.49 3.84
C SER A 96 26.85 -4.50 2.83
N GLU A 97 27.71 -5.07 1.98
CA GLU A 97 27.29 -6.00 0.92
C GLU A 97 26.71 -7.31 1.46
N ASP A 98 27.14 -7.76 2.64
CA ASP A 98 26.59 -8.94 3.32
C ASP A 98 25.16 -8.75 3.83
N LYS A 99 24.62 -7.52 3.77
CA LYS A 99 23.23 -7.20 4.08
C LYS A 99 22.35 -7.09 2.85
N ILE A 100 22.87 -7.41 1.67
CA ILE A 100 22.09 -7.37 0.43
C ILE A 100 21.50 -8.76 0.20
N THR A 101 20.17 -8.87 0.30
CA THR A 101 19.44 -10.05 -0.17
C THR A 101 19.00 -9.82 -1.62
N ALA A 102 19.43 -10.71 -2.51
CA ALA A 102 19.07 -10.67 -3.93
C ALA A 102 17.66 -11.22 -4.17
N PRO A 103 16.94 -10.72 -5.19
CA PRO A 103 15.64 -11.25 -5.55
C PRO A 103 15.78 -12.66 -6.12
N THR A 104 14.85 -13.54 -5.77
CA THR A 104 14.75 -14.91 -6.29
C THR A 104 13.29 -15.22 -6.63
N THR A 105 13.07 -16.31 -7.36
CA THR A 105 11.70 -16.81 -7.62
C THR A 105 10.97 -17.23 -6.33
N GLU A 106 11.70 -17.46 -5.24
CA GLU A 106 11.18 -18.01 -3.99
C GLU A 106 10.85 -16.91 -2.97
N ASN A 107 11.66 -15.85 -2.92
CA ASN A 107 11.45 -14.75 -1.96
C ASN A 107 10.45 -13.69 -2.46
N GLY A 108 10.02 -13.77 -3.73
CA GLY A 108 9.00 -12.90 -4.31
C GLY A 108 9.42 -11.43 -4.44
N GLN A 109 10.70 -11.13 -4.27
CA GLN A 109 11.22 -9.77 -4.37
C GLN A 109 11.47 -9.42 -5.84
N CYS A 110 11.19 -8.17 -6.21
CA CYS A 110 11.52 -7.66 -7.54
C CYS A 110 12.97 -7.14 -7.64
N CYS A 111 13.48 -6.57 -6.55
CA CYS A 111 14.77 -5.92 -6.48
C CYS A 111 15.53 -6.36 -5.23
N PRO A 112 16.86 -6.19 -5.19
CA PRO A 112 17.62 -6.43 -3.98
C PRO A 112 17.14 -5.54 -2.83
N VAL A 113 17.15 -6.07 -1.63
CA VAL A 113 16.76 -5.36 -0.41
C VAL A 113 17.86 -5.43 0.63
N CYS A 114 17.86 -4.48 1.56
CA CYS A 114 18.72 -4.57 2.74
C CYS A 114 18.04 -5.42 3.81
N ASP A 115 18.75 -6.41 4.32
CA ASP A 115 18.37 -7.11 5.54
C ASP A 115 18.64 -6.19 6.73
N VAL A 116 17.56 -5.86 7.45
CA VAL A 116 17.59 -4.99 8.65
C VAL A 116 17.92 -5.76 9.91
#